data_AF-A0A7K4G0X1-F1
#
_entry.id   AF-A0A7K4G0X1-F1
#
_cell.length_a   1.000
_cell.length_b   1.000
_cell.length_c   1.000
_cell.angle_alpha   90.00
_cell.angle_beta   90.00
_cell.angle_gamma   90.00
#
_symmetry.space_group_name_H-M   'P 1'
#
loop_
_entity.id
_entity.type
_entity.pdbx_description
1 polymer ?
#
loop_
_entity_poly.entity_id
_entity_poly.type
_entity_poly.pdbx_seq_one_letter_code
_entity_poly.pdbx_strand_id
1 'polypeptide(L)'
;MSVDDLVKAAVTRNEGVINSTGSLSVNTGKYTGRSPDDRFIVYDDKTRNTIDWGKINHQFASDKFEKILEKMKHFVDGKDLFVFDGFVGADKENRLSIRVINDHVWHSLFSRQLFIRPSKEELENHEPEFTVMCINDFE
;
A
#
# COMPACT_ATOMS: atom_id res chain seq x y z
N MET A 1 3.43 13.75 6.91
CA MET A 1 2.52 13.98 8.05
C MET A 1 3.06 13.26 9.28
N SER A 2 2.87 13.81 10.49
CA SER A 2 3.18 13.10 11.74
C SER A 2 2.11 12.03 12.04
N VAL A 3 2.34 11.20 13.06
CA VAL A 3 1.33 10.22 13.52
C VAL A 3 0.07 10.93 13.98
N ASP A 4 0.21 11.98 14.79
CA ASP A 4 -0.92 12.76 15.30
C ASP A 4 -1.71 13.44 14.17
N ASP A 5 -1.01 13.93 13.13
CA ASP A 5 -1.68 14.52 11.96
C ASP A 5 -2.48 13.48 11.19
N LEU A 6 -1.92 12.28 10.99
CA LEU A 6 -2.61 11.18 10.32
C LEU A 6 -3.83 10.71 11.12
N VAL A 7 -3.70 10.59 12.44
CA VAL A 7 -4.82 10.22 13.32
C VAL A 7 -5.93 11.27 13.27
N LYS A 8 -5.59 12.56 13.38
CA LYS A 8 -6.57 13.65 13.28
C LYS A 8 -7.26 13.66 11.90
N ALA A 9 -6.48 13.53 10.83
CA ALA A 9 -7.03 13.52 9.47
C ALA A 9 -7.95 12.31 9.23
N ALA A 10 -7.60 11.13 9.73
CA ALA A 10 -8.47 9.94 9.64
C ALA A 10 -9.81 10.17 10.36
N VAL A 11 -9.80 10.78 11.55
CA VAL A 11 -11.04 11.12 12.28
C VAL A 11 -11.84 12.20 11.53
N THR A 12 -11.21 13.26 11.05
CA THR A 12 -11.89 14.34 10.29
C THR A 12 -12.54 13.82 9.00
N ARG A 13 -11.93 12.80 8.37
CA ARG A 13 -12.46 12.16 7.16
C ARG A 13 -13.46 11.04 7.44
N ASN A 14 -13.85 10.83 8.70
CA ASN A 14 -14.73 9.74 9.14
C ASN A 14 -14.21 8.34 8.78
N GLU A 15 -12.89 8.16 8.69
CA GLU A 15 -12.26 6.87 8.40
C GLU A 15 -12.12 5.99 9.67
N GLY A 16 -12.28 6.59 10.85
CA GLY A 16 -12.19 5.90 12.13
C GLY A 16 -12.53 6.81 13.31
N VAL A 17 -12.50 6.22 14.50
CA VAL A 17 -12.79 6.91 15.78
C VAL A 17 -11.69 6.65 16.80
N ILE A 18 -11.47 7.59 17.71
CA ILE A 18 -10.56 7.38 18.85
C ILE A 18 -11.28 6.59 19.93
N ASN A 19 -10.71 5.47 20.36
CA ASN A 19 -11.27 4.65 21.43
C ASN A 19 -10.88 5.21 22.82
N SER A 20 -11.36 4.55 23.88
CA SER A 20 -11.08 4.96 25.27
C SER A 20 -9.60 4.91 25.67
N THR A 21 -8.75 4.21 24.90
CA THR A 21 -7.30 4.13 25.13
C THR A 21 -6.50 5.11 24.27
N GLY A 22 -7.16 5.98 23.50
CA GLY A 22 -6.50 6.96 22.63
C GLY A 22 -6.01 6.39 21.30
N SER A 23 -6.33 5.13 20.98
CA SER A 23 -5.96 4.51 19.71
C SER A 23 -7.01 4.77 18.63
N LEU A 24 -6.58 4.90 17.38
CA LEU A 24 -7.48 4.95 16.22
C LEU A 24 -8.09 3.56 15.98
N SER A 25 -9.41 3.49 16.00
CA SER A 25 -10.21 2.31 15.68
C SER A 25 -10.89 2.51 14.33
N VAL A 26 -10.67 1.59 13.39
CA VAL A 26 -11.19 1.65 12.02
C VAL A 26 -12.06 0.43 11.72
N ASN A 27 -12.92 0.51 10.71
CA ASN A 27 -13.70 -0.61 10.20
C ASN A 27 -13.29 -0.90 8.76
N THR A 28 -12.87 -2.13 8.46
CA THR A 28 -12.42 -2.55 7.13
C THR A 28 -13.59 -3.02 6.22
N GLY A 29 -14.83 -2.90 6.71
CA GLY A 29 -16.03 -3.22 5.97
C GLY A 29 -16.21 -4.72 5.75
N LYS A 30 -16.55 -5.09 4.51
CA LYS A 30 -16.82 -6.47 4.10
C LYS A 30 -15.60 -7.39 4.28
N TYR A 31 -14.40 -6.87 4.07
CA TYR A 31 -13.16 -7.63 4.07
C TYR A 31 -12.44 -7.49 5.41
N THR A 32 -12.57 -8.50 6.27
CA THR A 32 -11.96 -8.54 7.61
C THR A 32 -10.71 -9.42 7.67
N GLY A 33 -10.23 -9.87 6.52
CA GLY A 33 -9.06 -10.73 6.36
C GLY A 33 -8.55 -10.70 4.94
N ARG A 34 -7.61 -11.60 4.64
CA ARG A 34 -7.03 -11.75 3.29
C ARG A 34 -8.04 -12.43 2.35
N SER A 35 -8.00 -12.04 1.09
CA SER A 35 -8.68 -12.73 -0.02
C SER A 35 -7.66 -13.50 -0.86
N PRO A 36 -7.30 -14.74 -0.49
CA PRO A 36 -6.23 -15.49 -1.18
C PRO A 36 -6.55 -15.75 -2.65
N ASP A 37 -7.82 -15.99 -2.98
CA ASP A 37 -8.26 -16.28 -4.36
C ASP A 37 -8.24 -15.03 -5.27
N ASP A 38 -8.15 -13.84 -4.67
CA ASP A 38 -8.04 -12.56 -5.40
C ASP A 38 -6.57 -12.09 -5.54
N ARG A 39 -5.59 -12.97 -5.27
CA ARG A 39 -4.16 -12.67 -5.41
C ARG A 39 -3.62 -13.22 -6.72
N PHE A 40 -3.15 -12.32 -7.57
CA PHE A 40 -2.54 -12.66 -8.86
C PHE A 40 -1.12 -12.14 -8.97
N ILE A 41 -0.31 -12.79 -9.81
CA ILE A 41 1.04 -12.37 -10.17
C ILE A 41 1.10 -12.28 -11.69
N VAL A 42 1.61 -11.16 -12.22
CA VAL A 42 1.77 -10.96 -13.66
C VAL A 42 2.67 -12.05 -14.23
N TYR A 43 2.20 -12.70 -15.29
CA TYR A 43 2.93 -13.73 -16.03
C TYR A 43 3.67 -13.08 -17.20
N ASP A 44 4.96 -12.82 -17.01
CA ASP A 44 5.85 -12.17 -17.99
C ASP A 44 7.18 -12.92 -18.10
N ASP A 45 8.13 -12.38 -18.87
CA ASP A 45 9.44 -13.03 -19.07
C ASP A 45 10.29 -13.13 -17.79
N LYS A 46 10.03 -12.29 -16.78
CA LYS A 46 10.73 -12.33 -15.49
C LYS A 46 10.13 -13.38 -14.55
N THR A 47 8.80 -13.52 -14.53
CA THR A 47 8.09 -14.36 -13.57
C THR A 47 7.81 -15.77 -14.08
N ARG A 48 7.70 -15.95 -15.41
CA ARG A 48 7.20 -17.21 -16.01
C ARG A 48 7.92 -18.47 -15.55
N ASN A 49 9.23 -18.39 -15.31
CA ASN A 49 10.08 -19.53 -14.94
C ASN A 49 10.61 -19.44 -13.49
N THR A 50 10.26 -18.39 -12.74
CA THR A 50 10.80 -18.12 -11.40
C THR A 50 9.76 -18.26 -10.30
N ILE A 51 8.47 -18.25 -10.64
CA ILE A 51 7.36 -18.40 -9.70
C ILE A 51 6.87 -19.85 -9.68
N ASP A 52 6.55 -20.34 -8.48
CA ASP A 52 5.86 -21.62 -8.26
C ASP A 52 4.36 -21.47 -8.58
N TRP A 53 3.99 -21.73 -9.84
CA TRP A 53 2.62 -21.56 -10.33
C TRP A 53 1.69 -22.67 -9.83
N GLY A 54 0.46 -22.32 -9.43
CA GLY A 54 -0.53 -23.30 -8.99
C GLY A 54 -1.79 -22.69 -8.41
N LYS A 55 -2.41 -23.41 -7.46
CA LYS A 55 -3.65 -22.96 -6.79
C LYS A 55 -3.47 -21.71 -5.92
N ILE A 56 -2.24 -21.34 -5.57
CA ILE A 56 -1.96 -20.21 -4.67
C ILE A 56 -1.43 -19.00 -5.45
N ASN A 57 -0.57 -19.23 -6.45
CA ASN A 57 -0.01 -18.17 -7.28
C ASN A 57 -0.70 -18.21 -8.64
N HIS A 58 -1.75 -17.39 -8.77
CA HIS A 58 -2.52 -17.29 -10.00
C HIS A 58 -1.82 -16.39 -11.02
N GLN A 59 -1.75 -16.85 -12.26
CA GLN A 59 -1.20 -16.07 -13.37
C GLN A 59 -2.14 -14.91 -13.73
N PHE A 60 -1.58 -13.76 -14.03
CA PHE A 60 -2.29 -12.63 -14.62
C PHE A 60 -1.64 -12.20 -15.92
N ALA A 61 -2.43 -11.95 -16.96
CA ALA A 61 -1.89 -11.48 -18.23
C ALA A 61 -1.38 -10.03 -18.09
N SER A 62 -0.16 -9.76 -18.58
CA SER A 62 0.47 -8.44 -18.49
C SER A 62 -0.39 -7.34 -19.13
N ASP A 63 -1.01 -7.60 -20.28
CA ASP A 63 -1.87 -6.61 -20.96
C ASP A 63 -3.12 -6.24 -20.15
N LYS A 64 -3.63 -7.16 -19.34
CA LYS A 64 -4.76 -6.92 -18.44
C LYS A 64 -4.33 -6.14 -17.21
N PHE A 65 -3.14 -6.43 -16.67
CA PHE A 65 -2.57 -5.65 -15.57
C PHE A 65 -2.42 -4.18 -15.96
N GLU A 66 -1.81 -3.91 -17.13
CA GLU A 66 -1.62 -2.53 -17.60
C GLU A 66 -2.96 -1.79 -17.74
N LYS A 67 -4.01 -2.46 -18.25
CA LYS A 67 -5.35 -1.87 -18.33
C LYS A 67 -5.93 -1.51 -16.95
N ILE A 68 -5.72 -2.35 -15.93
CA ILE A 68 -6.16 -2.07 -14.56
C ILE A 68 -5.36 -0.90 -13.98
N LEU A 69 -4.04 -0.91 -14.16
CA LEU A 69 -3.16 0.14 -13.66
C LEU A 69 -3.54 1.51 -14.26
N GLU A 70 -3.79 1.59 -15.57
CA GLU A 70 -4.23 2.83 -16.20
C GLU A 70 -5.60 3.29 -15.70
N LYS A 71 -6.54 2.37 -15.48
CA LYS A 71 -7.83 2.70 -14.86
C LYS A 71 -7.67 3.22 -13.43
N MET A 72 -6.80 2.61 -12.63
CA MET A 72 -6.51 3.08 -11.27
C MET A 72 -5.90 4.47 -11.28
N LYS A 73 -4.93 4.74 -12.17
CA LYS A 73 -4.34 6.08 -12.33
C LYS A 73 -5.39 7.13 -12.70
N HIS A 74 -6.28 6.80 -13.63
CA HIS A 74 -7.37 7.70 -14.00
C HIS A 74 -8.36 7.91 -12.85
N PHE A 75 -8.70 6.85 -12.11
CA PHE A 75 -9.63 6.93 -10.98
C PHE A 75 -9.15 7.83 -9.85
N VAL A 76 -7.84 7.92 -9.64
CA VAL A 76 -7.24 8.77 -8.59
C VAL A 76 -6.91 10.18 -9.07
N ASP A 77 -7.15 10.49 -10.35
CA ASP A 77 -6.89 11.82 -10.88
C ASP A 77 -7.76 12.87 -10.16
N GLY A 78 -7.11 13.94 -9.68
CA GLY A 78 -7.75 14.98 -8.88
C GLY A 78 -8.16 14.58 -7.45
N LYS A 79 -7.80 13.39 -6.96
CA LYS A 79 -8.06 12.97 -5.57
C LYS A 79 -6.87 13.25 -4.65
N ASP A 80 -7.17 13.48 -3.37
CA ASP A 80 -6.15 13.49 -2.33
C ASP A 80 -5.60 12.07 -2.12
N LEU A 81 -4.26 11.93 -2.17
CA LEU A 81 -3.55 10.68 -1.92
C LEU A 81 -2.57 10.85 -0.77
N PHE A 82 -2.38 9.78 0.00
CA PHE A 82 -1.49 9.72 1.14
C PHE A 82 -0.31 8.79 0.86
N VAL A 83 0.86 9.38 0.70
CA VAL A 83 2.10 8.67 0.35
C VAL A 83 2.92 8.37 1.59
N PHE A 84 3.33 7.11 1.73
CA PHE A 84 4.33 6.68 2.68
C PHE A 84 5.56 6.15 1.93
N ASP A 85 6.73 6.73 2.23
CA ASP A 85 8.02 6.22 1.78
C ASP A 85 8.75 5.59 2.96
N GLY A 86 9.30 4.40 2.75
CA GLY A 86 10.05 3.68 3.77
C GLY A 86 10.75 2.43 3.25
N PHE A 87 11.05 1.51 4.17
CA PHE A 87 11.83 0.33 3.88
C PHE A 87 11.21 -0.96 4.41
N VAL A 88 11.49 -2.07 3.72
CA VAL A 88 11.26 -3.44 4.18
C VAL A 88 12.61 -4.12 4.37
N GLY A 89 12.84 -4.73 5.54
CA GLY A 89 14.13 -5.32 5.92
C GLY A 89 15.00 -4.35 6.70
N ALA A 90 15.51 -4.78 7.86
CA ALA A 90 16.28 -3.94 8.77
C ALA A 90 17.74 -3.77 8.36
N ASP A 91 18.28 -4.72 7.59
CA ASP A 91 19.63 -4.67 7.08
C ASP A 91 19.73 -3.69 5.91
N LYS A 92 20.60 -2.68 6.03
CA LYS A 92 20.73 -1.60 5.05
C LYS A 92 21.21 -2.07 3.69
N GLU A 93 21.98 -3.16 3.62
CA GLU A 93 22.51 -3.67 2.36
C GLU A 93 21.48 -4.50 1.58
N ASN A 94 20.47 -5.03 2.27
CA ASN A 94 19.47 -5.95 1.70
C ASN A 94 18.03 -5.43 1.79
N ARG A 95 17.82 -4.21 2.29
CA ARG A 95 16.49 -3.62 2.42
C ARG A 95 15.93 -3.19 1.08
N LEU A 96 14.62 -3.29 0.95
CA LEU A 96 13.86 -2.81 -0.20
C LEU A 96 13.29 -1.43 0.09
N SER A 97 13.58 -0.45 -0.76
CA SER A 97 12.95 0.88 -0.73
C SER A 97 11.54 0.79 -1.31
N ILE A 98 10.53 1.15 -0.51
CA ILE A 98 9.12 1.06 -0.92
C ILE A 98 8.42 2.41 -0.88
N ARG A 99 7.47 2.61 -1.79
CA ARG A 99 6.46 3.67 -1.75
C ARG A 99 5.07 3.06 -1.67
N VAL A 100 4.26 3.51 -0.72
CA VAL A 100 2.84 3.11 -0.59
C VAL A 100 1.97 4.34 -0.84
N ILE A 101 1.13 4.26 -1.86
CA ILE A 101 0.18 5.31 -2.24
C ILE A 101 -1.21 4.85 -1.80
N ASN A 102 -1.86 5.63 -0.94
CA ASN A 102 -3.13 5.26 -0.32
C ASN A 102 -4.21 6.30 -0.64
N ASP A 103 -5.45 5.86 -0.86
CA ASP A 103 -6.62 6.75 -0.95
C ASP A 103 -7.28 7.05 0.41
N HIS A 104 -6.91 6.30 1.45
CA HIS A 104 -7.32 6.51 2.84
C HIS A 104 -6.13 6.87 3.73
N VAL A 105 -6.33 7.79 4.66
CA VAL A 105 -5.32 8.23 5.63
C VAL A 105 -4.91 7.09 6.55
N TRP A 106 -5.86 6.31 7.04
CA TRP A 106 -5.57 5.27 8.02
C TRP A 106 -4.67 4.15 7.45
N HIS A 107 -4.72 3.88 6.14
CA HIS A 107 -3.78 2.98 5.48
C HIS A 107 -2.35 3.54 5.43
N SER A 108 -2.20 4.87 5.27
CA SER A 108 -0.89 5.52 5.38
C SER A 108 -0.35 5.43 6.81
N LEU A 109 -1.20 5.61 7.83
CA LEU A 109 -0.84 5.38 9.23
C LEU A 109 -0.43 3.92 9.48
N PHE A 110 -1.17 2.96 8.93
CA PHE A 110 -0.84 1.54 9.00
C PHE A 110 0.55 1.26 8.39
N SER A 111 0.81 1.79 7.19
CA SER A 111 2.12 1.67 6.52
C SER A 111 3.24 2.24 7.38
N ARG A 112 3.02 3.41 7.98
CA ARG A 112 3.98 4.07 8.87
C ARG A 112 4.30 3.29 10.13
N GLN A 113 3.36 2.48 10.63
CA GLN A 113 3.55 1.64 11.82
C GLN A 113 4.16 0.28 11.48
N LEU A 114 3.85 -0.26 10.29
CA LEU A 114 4.28 -1.59 9.86
C LEU A 114 5.72 -1.58 9.30
N PHE A 115 6.08 -0.57 8.51
CA PHE A 115 7.34 -0.52 7.81
C PHE A 115 8.39 0.32 8.53
N ILE A 116 9.65 0.16 8.12
CA ILE A 116 10.76 0.92 8.68
C ILE A 116 10.71 2.34 8.17
N ARG A 117 10.69 3.29 9.10
CA ARG A 117 10.62 4.72 8.80
C ARG A 117 12.03 5.23 8.46
N PRO A 118 12.18 5.97 7.35
CA PRO A 118 13.45 6.56 6.99
C PRO A 118 13.81 7.68 7.98
N SER A 119 15.11 7.92 8.16
CA SER A 119 15.60 9.18 8.70
C SER A 119 15.29 10.34 7.72
N LYS A 120 15.48 11.59 8.15
CA LYS A 120 15.31 12.75 7.24
C LYS A 120 16.25 12.68 6.04
N GLU A 121 17.51 12.34 6.27
CA GLU A 121 18.54 12.20 5.23
C GLU A 121 18.25 11.03 4.28
N GLU A 122 17.75 9.91 4.82
CA GLU A 122 17.34 8.77 4.00
C GLU A 122 16.13 9.11 3.14
N LEU A 123 15.22 9.95 3.63
CA LEU A 123 14.04 10.39 2.89
C LEU A 123 14.38 11.36 1.77
N GLU A 124 15.36 12.24 1.98
CA GLU A 124 15.85 13.19 0.95
C GLU A 124 16.42 12.48 -0.28
N ASN A 125 16.99 11.29 -0.09
CA ASN A 125 17.59 10.46 -1.14
C ASN A 125 16.78 9.19 -1.42
N HIS A 126 15.51 9.13 -1.00
CA HIS A 126 14.68 7.94 -1.16
C HIS A 126 14.23 7.76 -2.61
N GLU A 127 14.59 6.62 -3.20
CA GLU A 127 14.08 6.18 -4.49
C GLU A 127 13.36 4.84 -4.32
N PRO A 128 12.05 4.76 -4.61
CA PRO A 128 11.31 3.52 -4.42
C PRO A 128 11.65 2.49 -5.51
N GLU A 129 12.08 1.31 -5.09
CA GLU A 129 12.30 0.14 -5.94
C GLU A 129 11.00 -0.67 -6.14
N PHE A 130 10.06 -0.53 -5.20
CA PHE A 130 8.74 -1.14 -5.29
C PHE A 130 7.66 -0.15 -4.88
N THR A 131 6.59 -0.04 -5.69
CA THR A 131 5.45 0.83 -5.40
C THR A 131 4.19 0.00 -5.17
N VAL A 132 3.49 0.30 -4.08
CA VAL A 132 2.20 -0.28 -3.73
C VAL A 132 1.13 0.79 -3.94
N MET A 133 0.15 0.51 -4.81
CA MET A 133 -1.04 1.35 -4.97
C MET A 133 -2.21 0.73 -4.21
N CYS A 134 -2.50 1.26 -3.01
CA CYS A 134 -3.62 0.86 -2.17
C CYS A 134 -4.79 1.83 -2.40
N ILE A 135 -5.56 1.55 -3.45
CA ILE A 135 -6.74 2.34 -3.83
C ILE A 135 -7.98 1.49 -3.55
N ASN A 136 -8.49 1.57 -2.32
CA ASN A 136 -9.57 0.73 -1.82
C ASN A 136 -10.94 1.03 -2.45
N ASP A 137 -11.16 2.27 -2.89
CA ASP A 137 -12.45 2.69 -3.47
C ASP A 137 -12.56 2.40 -4.98
N PHE A 138 -11.51 1.84 -5.58
CA PHE A 138 -11.48 1.49 -7.00
C PHE A 138 -12.17 0.14 -7.25
N GLU A 139 -13.03 0.09 -8.28
CA GLU A 139 -13.76 -1.10 -8.73
C GLU A 139 -13.42 -1.49 -10.18
#